data_AF-A0A351TK52-F1
#
_entry.id   AF-A0A351TK52-F1
#
_cell.length_a   1.000
_cell.length_b   1.000
_cell.length_c   1.000
_cell.angle_alpha   90.00
_cell.angle_beta   90.00
_cell.angle_gamma   90.00
#
_symmetry.space_group_name_H-M   'P 1'
#
loop_
_entity.id
_entity.type
_entity.pdbx_description
1 polymer ?
#
loop_
_entity_poly.entity_id
_entity_poly.type
_entity_poly.pdbx_seq_one_letter_code
_entity_poly.pdbx_strand_id
1 'polypeptide(L)'
;MITSIQIYKGQEPTKEQRQEIREAAKRTPVYDELAPELTIEQMQRYRKAAIDKKAKTVVTLELSKENMDKAHSFGKEYRAVLSRLLELAMNDSDLVRKARL
;
A
#
# COMPACT_ATOMS: atom_id res chain seq x y z
N MET A 1 12.21 -18.77 26.32
CA MET A 1 13.45 -18.25 25.70
C MET A 1 13.09 -17.68 24.35
N ILE A 2 13.27 -16.38 24.10
CA ILE A 2 13.04 -15.78 22.78
C ILE A 2 14.37 -15.84 22.03
N THR A 3 14.43 -16.66 20.99
CA THR A 3 15.61 -16.76 20.13
C THR A 3 15.56 -15.62 19.12
N SER A 4 16.47 -14.66 19.25
CA SER A 4 16.68 -13.64 18.21
C SER A 4 17.33 -14.29 17.00
N ILE A 5 16.67 -14.24 15.84
CA ILE A 5 17.20 -14.74 14.56
C ILE A 5 17.35 -13.55 13.61
N GLN A 6 18.57 -13.32 13.11
CA GLN A 6 18.83 -12.33 12.07
C GLN A 6 18.58 -12.96 10.69
N ILE A 7 17.78 -12.29 9.85
CA ILE A 7 17.46 -12.72 8.48
C ILE A 7 18.06 -11.72 7.51
N TYR A 8 18.86 -12.20 6.55
CA TYR A 8 19.52 -11.39 5.54
C TYR A 8 18.72 -11.35 4.22
N LYS A 9 18.84 -10.24 3.48
CA LYS A 9 18.18 -10.07 2.18
C LYS A 9 18.72 -11.11 1.19
N GLY A 10 17.83 -11.92 0.61
CA GLY A 10 18.18 -12.98 -0.35
C GLY A 10 18.58 -14.32 0.30
N GLN A 11 18.50 -14.43 1.63
CA GLN A 11 18.74 -15.69 2.33
C GLN A 11 17.62 -16.68 2.04
N GLU A 12 17.98 -17.85 1.51
CA GLU A 12 17.04 -18.95 1.33
C GLU A 12 16.79 -19.68 2.66
N PRO A 13 15.56 -20.18 2.91
CA PRO A 13 15.29 -20.99 4.10
C PRO A 13 16.06 -22.30 4.05
N THR A 14 16.49 -22.84 5.20
CA THR A 14 17.14 -24.15 5.28
C THR A 14 16.20 -25.28 4.82
N LYS A 15 16.74 -26.48 4.57
CA LYS A 15 15.92 -27.64 4.20
C LYS A 15 14.83 -27.94 5.24
N GLU A 16 15.17 -27.80 6.52
CA GLU A 16 14.26 -27.99 7.66
C GLU A 16 13.17 -26.92 7.68
N GLN A 17 13.54 -25.64 7.56
CA GLN A 17 12.57 -24.54 7.49
C GLN A 17 11.63 -24.68 6.29
N ARG A 18 12.14 -25.13 5.13
CA ARG A 18 11.29 -25.41 3.96
C ARG A 18 10.31 -26.54 4.22
N GLN A 19 10.72 -27.57 4.95
CA GLN A 19 9.84 -28.66 5.31
C GLN A 19 8.76 -28.20 6.29
N GLU A 20 9.14 -27.41 7.30
CA GLU A 20 8.20 -26.80 8.26
C GLU A 20 7.17 -25.91 7.55
N ILE A 21 7.59 -25.07 6.60
CA ILE A 21 6.68 -24.25 5.78
C ILE A 21 5.67 -25.12 5.02
N ARG A 22 6.12 -26.23 4.41
CA ARG A 22 5.23 -27.15 3.68
C ARG A 22 4.24 -27.86 4.59
N GLU A 23 4.65 -28.20 5.81
CA GLU A 23 3.77 -28.83 6.78
C GLU A 23 2.76 -27.82 7.35
N ALA A 24 3.20 -26.60 7.65
CA ALA A 24 2.33 -25.52 8.09
C ALA A 24 1.26 -25.20 7.04
N ALA A 25 1.61 -25.20 5.74
CA ALA A 25 0.65 -24.99 4.65
C ALA A 25 -0.47 -26.05 4.58
N LYS A 26 -0.27 -27.23 5.18
CA LYS A 26 -1.28 -28.30 5.26
C LYS A 26 -2.15 -28.23 6.51
N ARG A 27 -1.77 -27.42 7.51
CA ARG A 27 -2.52 -27.30 8.77
C ARG A 27 -3.67 -26.32 8.58
N THR A 28 -4.84 -26.67 9.11
CA THR A 28 -5.98 -25.74 9.16
C THR A 28 -5.67 -24.65 10.19
N PRO A 29 -5.91 -23.36 9.87
CA PRO A 29 -5.75 -22.29 10.85
C PRO A 29 -6.74 -22.50 12.01
N VAL A 30 -6.23 -22.45 13.24
CA VAL A 30 -7.03 -22.49 14.46
C VAL A 30 -7.16 -21.06 14.95
N TYR A 31 -8.40 -20.61 15.12
CA TYR A 31 -8.70 -19.28 15.66
C TYR A 31 -8.78 -19.35 17.18
N ASP A 32 -8.21 -18.36 17.86
CA ASP A 32 -8.24 -18.23 19.31
C ASP A 32 -8.77 -16.84 19.72
N GLU A 33 -8.86 -16.58 21.03
CA GLU A 33 -9.36 -15.30 21.57
C GLU A 33 -8.47 -14.10 21.19
N LEU A 34 -7.19 -14.33 20.87
CA LEU A 34 -6.23 -13.30 20.49
C LEU A 34 -6.14 -13.12 18.97
N ALA A 35 -6.56 -14.12 18.20
CA ALA A 35 -6.60 -14.17 16.74
C ALA A 35 -7.95 -14.73 16.26
N PRO A 36 -9.06 -13.98 16.46
CA PRO A 36 -10.38 -14.39 16.03
C PRO A 36 -10.50 -14.40 14.51
N GLU A 37 -11.48 -15.14 13.99
CA GLU A 37 -11.80 -15.14 12.57
C GLU A 37 -12.26 -13.74 12.12
N LEU A 38 -11.79 -13.30 10.96
CA LEU A 38 -12.20 -12.02 10.39
C LEU A 38 -13.66 -12.11 9.94
N THR A 39 -14.47 -11.15 10.35
CA THR A 39 -15.84 -11.01 9.84
C THR A 39 -15.82 -10.67 8.34
N ILE A 40 -16.89 -11.02 7.62
CA ILE A 40 -17.04 -10.75 6.19
C ILE A 40 -16.86 -9.25 5.87
N GLU A 41 -17.38 -8.36 6.73
CA GLU A 41 -17.21 -6.91 6.58
C GLU A 41 -15.75 -6.47 6.70
N GLN A 42 -15.00 -7.03 7.65
CA GLN A 42 -13.57 -6.76 7.79
C GLN A 42 -12.81 -7.27 6.58
N MET A 43 -13.11 -8.48 6.09
CA MET A 43 -12.52 -9.03 4.87
C MET A 43 -12.77 -8.12 3.65
N GLN A 44 -13.99 -7.59 3.50
CA GLN A 44 -14.32 -6.65 2.43
C GLN A 44 -13.54 -5.33 2.54
N ARG A 45 -13.36 -4.79 3.75
CA ARG A 45 -12.54 -3.58 3.98
C ARG A 45 -11.09 -3.80 3.60
N TYR A 46 -10.50 -4.94 4.01
CA TYR A 46 -9.13 -5.28 3.62
C TYR A 46 -8.99 -5.50 2.11
N ARG A 47 -9.98 -6.14 1.48
CA ARG A 47 -10.01 -6.31 0.02
C ARG A 47 -10.07 -4.97 -0.71
N LYS A 48 -10.91 -4.03 -0.26
CA LYS A 48 -10.99 -2.67 -0.82
C LYS A 48 -9.65 -1.95 -0.70
N ALA A 49 -9.05 -1.95 0.50
CA ALA A 49 -7.74 -1.34 0.73
C ALA A 49 -6.61 -1.98 -0.13
N ALA A 50 -6.70 -3.28 -0.39
CA ALA A 50 -5.75 -3.99 -1.27
C ALA A 50 -5.94 -3.64 -2.75
N ILE A 51 -7.18 -3.43 -3.20
CA ILE A 51 -7.51 -2.99 -4.57
C ILE A 51 -7.05 -1.54 -4.77
N ASP A 52 -7.33 -0.65 -3.82
CA ASP A 52 -6.94 0.77 -3.88
C ASP A 52 -5.42 0.95 -3.95
N LYS A 53 -4.65 0.06 -3.30
CA LYS A 53 -3.18 0.04 -3.42
C LYS A 53 -2.67 -0.43 -4.78
N LYS A 54 -3.42 -1.27 -5.50
CA LYS A 54 -3.01 -1.84 -6.80
C LYS A 54 -3.35 -0.95 -8.00
N ALA A 55 -4.19 0.07 -7.84
CA ALA A 55 -4.66 0.91 -8.94
C ALA A 55 -3.84 2.19 -9.18
N LYS A 56 -2.69 2.38 -8.51
CA LYS A 56 -1.84 3.56 -8.74
C LYS A 56 -1.03 3.42 -10.02
N THR A 57 -1.42 4.15 -11.05
CA THR A 57 -0.68 4.24 -12.32
C THR A 57 0.28 5.41 -12.28
N VAL A 58 1.52 5.20 -12.76
CA VAL A 58 2.50 6.29 -12.93
C VAL A 58 2.16 7.05 -14.21
N VAL A 59 2.01 8.37 -14.09
CA VAL A 59 1.77 9.27 -15.23
C VAL A 59 2.83 10.36 -15.25
N THR A 60 3.19 10.84 -16.43
CA THR A 60 4.07 12.00 -16.63
C THR A 60 3.21 13.22 -16.94
N LEU A 61 3.40 14.31 -16.20
CA LEU A 61 2.69 15.57 -16.37
C LEU A 61 3.71 16.69 -16.52
N GLU A 62 3.41 17.66 -17.37
CA GLU A 62 4.19 18.89 -17.49
C GLU A 62 3.59 19.97 -16.59
N LEU A 63 4.43 20.62 -15.81
CA LEU A 63 4.06 21.72 -14.91
C LEU A 63 4.98 22.91 -15.20
N SER A 64 4.45 24.12 -15.03
CA SER A 64 5.29 25.33 -15.07
C SER A 64 6.36 25.28 -13.98
N LYS A 65 7.49 25.97 -14.23
CA LYS A 65 8.58 26.05 -13.26
C LYS A 65 8.11 26.55 -11.89
N GLU A 66 7.25 27.57 -11.88
CA GLU A 66 6.64 28.11 -10.65
C GLU A 66 5.84 27.06 -9.87
N ASN A 67 5.04 26.25 -10.55
CA ASN A 67 4.25 25.20 -9.90
C ASN A 67 5.13 24.05 -9.40
N MET A 68 6.23 23.76 -10.09
CA MET A 68 7.24 22.80 -9.63
C MET A 68 7.98 23.30 -8.39
N ASP A 69 8.37 24.57 -8.35
CA ASP A 69 9.01 25.18 -7.18
C ASP A 69 8.06 25.16 -5.97
N LYS A 70 6.78 25.47 -6.19
CA LYS A 70 5.72 25.32 -5.18
C LYS A 70 5.55 23.88 -4.72
N ALA A 71 5.57 22.91 -5.63
CA ALA A 71 5.52 21.51 -5.24
C ALA A 71 6.71 21.12 -4.36
N HIS A 72 7.94 21.50 -4.74
CA HIS A 72 9.13 21.23 -3.95
C HIS A 72 9.11 21.88 -2.56
N SER A 73 8.42 23.00 -2.39
CA SER A 73 8.23 23.63 -1.07
C SER A 73 7.46 22.76 -0.07
N PHE A 74 6.72 21.75 -0.52
CA PHE A 74 6.06 20.76 0.35
C PHE A 74 7.05 19.75 0.96
N GLY A 75 8.33 19.84 0.65
CA GLY A 75 9.39 19.00 1.21
C GLY A 75 9.56 17.66 0.49
N LYS A 76 10.19 16.69 1.17
CA LYS A 76 10.57 15.39 0.58
C LYS A 76 9.38 14.56 0.08
N GLU A 77 8.20 14.81 0.62
CA GLU A 77 6.97 14.08 0.29
C GLU A 77 6.13 14.77 -0.78
N TYR A 78 6.67 15.77 -1.49
CA TYR A 78 5.91 16.54 -2.48
C TYR A 78 5.18 15.69 -3.51
N ARG A 79 5.74 14.52 -3.89
CA ARG A 79 5.09 13.58 -4.82
C ARG A 79 3.79 12.99 -4.25
N ALA A 80 3.79 12.64 -2.97
CA ALA A 80 2.59 12.14 -2.28
C ALA A 80 1.54 13.24 -2.14
N VAL A 81 1.98 14.47 -1.84
CA VAL A 81 1.12 15.65 -1.78
C VAL A 81 0.49 15.94 -3.14
N LEU A 82 1.27 15.93 -4.23
CA LEU A 82 0.78 16.12 -5.60
C LEU A 82 -0.23 15.04 -6.00
N SER A 83 0.07 13.77 -5.70
CA SER A 83 -0.86 12.66 -5.95
C SER A 83 -2.19 12.90 -5.24
N ARG A 84 -2.16 13.34 -3.97
CA ARG A 84 -3.37 13.59 -3.19
C ARG A 84 -4.14 14.82 -3.68
N LEU A 85 -3.44 15.88 -4.06
CA LEU A 85 -4.04 17.07 -4.64
C LEU A 85 -4.75 16.74 -5.96
N LEU A 86 -4.14 15.92 -6.81
CA LEU A 86 -4.76 15.48 -8.06
C LEU A 86 -6.01 14.65 -7.80
N GLU A 87 -5.96 13.71 -6.85
CA GLU A 87 -7.15 12.94 -6.44
C GLU A 87 -8.29 13.85 -5.95
N LEU A 88 -7.97 14.85 -5.12
CA LEU A 88 -8.97 15.80 -4.61
C LEU A 88 -9.55 16.66 -5.74
N ALA A 89 -8.69 17.18 -6.61
CA ALA A 89 -9.10 18.02 -7.74
C ALA A 89 -10.00 17.25 -8.73
N MET A 90 -9.69 15.97 -9.00
CA MET A 90 -10.51 15.12 -9.89
C MET A 90 -11.91 14.84 -9.33
N ASN A 91 -12.11 14.92 -8.01
CA ASN A 91 -13.40 14.74 -7.36
C ASN A 91 -14.17 16.05 -7.12
N ASP A 92 -13.57 17.20 -7.47
CA ASP A 92 -14.20 18.51 -7.38
C ASP A 92 -14.73 18.92 -8.76
N SER A 93 -16.06 18.90 -8.90
CA SER A 93 -16.73 19.19 -10.17
C SER A 93 -16.46 20.60 -10.71
N ASP A 94 -16.24 21.57 -9.82
CA ASP A 94 -15.99 22.96 -10.21
C ASP A 94 -14.55 23.14 -10.71
N LEU A 95 -13.58 22.51 -10.04
CA LEU A 95 -12.18 22.51 -10.48
C LEU A 95 -12.03 21.79 -11.83
N VAL A 96 -12.66 20.62 -11.99
CA VAL A 96 -12.63 19.89 -13.26
C VAL A 96 -13.26 20.72 -14.38
N ARG A 97 -14.37 21.42 -14.11
CA ARG A 97 -15.00 22.30 -15.10
C ARG A 97 -14.08 23.45 -15.53
N LYS A 98 -13.37 24.07 -14.58
CA LYS A 98 -12.41 25.14 -14.87
C LYS A 98 -11.20 24.66 -15.67
N ALA A 99 -10.74 23.43 -15.43
CA ALA A 99 -9.58 22.85 -16.11
C ALA A 99 -9.86 22.39 -17.56
N ARG A 100 -11.12 22.40 -18.01
CA ARG A 100 -11.53 22.01 -19.39
C ARG A 100 -11.59 23.18 -20.38
N LEU A 101 -11.42 24.40 -19.91
CA LEU A 101 -11.49 25.65 -20.68
C LEU A 101 -10.09 26.13 -21.04
#